data_AF-A0A9Q9Y1V4-F1
#
_entry.id   AF-A0A9Q9Y1V4-F1
#
_cell.length_a   1.000
_cell.length_b   1.000
_cell.length_c   1.000
_cell.angle_alpha   90.00
_cell.angle_beta   90.00
_cell.angle_gamma   90.00
#
_symmetry.space_group_name_H-M   'P 1'
#
loop_
_entity.id
_entity.type
_entity.pdbx_description
1 polymer ?
#
loop_
_entity_poly.entity_id
_entity_poly.type
_entity_poly.pdbx_seq_one_letter_code
_entity_poly.pdbx_strand_id
1 'polypeptide(L)'
;MLDIHRKLLDQKHVEEDQRTLFRYFCEAILVLRYFQRPEAVKAFKASDWINKRNVDGRIHMEVQSTKQSATFSLTEEDSAMLDAYFQKIRPGCLQDSVDDQGRFFLSKQGLPVGNVTSDLRRLHEQYELPKFSSQQARRAQSTMACSSSDEPADGRRVRKQKRGRGAADQYDRDFGAFLLQFPATASSSPPTKKKRIRCGVSI
;
A
#
# COMPACT_ATOMS: atom_id res chain seq x y z
N MET A 1 8.77 -10.26 -9.70
CA MET A 1 7.39 -9.84 -10.09
C MET A 1 7.24 -9.61 -11.58
N LEU A 2 8.07 -8.77 -12.21
CA LEU A 2 8.01 -8.56 -13.66
C LEU A 2 8.20 -9.85 -14.48
N ASP A 3 9.09 -10.75 -14.04
CA ASP A 3 9.24 -12.09 -14.68
C ASP A 3 7.95 -12.91 -14.62
N ILE A 4 7.29 -12.95 -13.46
CA ILE A 4 6.00 -13.66 -13.29
C ILE A 4 4.94 -12.99 -14.17
N HIS A 5 4.87 -11.65 -14.19
CA HIS A 5 3.94 -10.93 -15.06
C HIS A 5 4.16 -11.27 -16.54
N ARG A 6 5.41 -11.24 -17.02
CA ARG A 6 5.75 -11.63 -18.39
C ARG A 6 5.35 -13.06 -18.70
N LYS A 7 5.62 -14.02 -17.79
CA LYS A 7 5.19 -15.41 -17.97
C LYS A 7 3.67 -15.54 -18.08
N LEU A 8 2.91 -14.80 -17.28
CA LEU A 8 1.45 -14.77 -17.34
C LEU A 8 0.94 -14.20 -18.68
N LEU A 9 1.57 -13.14 -19.20
CA LEU A 9 1.24 -12.54 -20.49
C LEU A 9 1.57 -13.48 -21.65
N ASP A 10 2.74 -14.12 -21.59
CA ASP A 10 3.20 -15.12 -22.57
C ASP A 10 2.46 -16.47 -22.46
N GLN A 11 1.52 -16.61 -21.52
CA GLN A 11 0.79 -17.85 -21.22
C GLN A 11 1.72 -19.04 -20.89
N LYS A 12 2.89 -18.75 -20.31
CA LYS A 12 3.84 -19.75 -19.85
C LYS A 12 3.42 -20.31 -18.50
N HIS A 13 3.96 -21.49 -18.17
CA HIS A 13 3.76 -22.09 -16.86
C HIS A 13 4.31 -21.18 -15.76
N VAL A 14 3.50 -21.00 -14.71
CA VAL A 14 3.83 -20.27 -13.48
C VAL A 14 3.41 -21.16 -12.33
N GLU A 15 4.39 -21.51 -11.49
CA GLU A 15 4.21 -22.36 -10.31
C GLU A 15 3.18 -21.79 -9.34
N GLU A 16 2.53 -22.65 -8.56
CA GLU A 16 1.47 -22.23 -7.62
C GLU A 16 1.98 -21.21 -6.58
N ASP A 17 3.19 -21.41 -6.07
CA ASP A 17 3.82 -20.50 -5.11
C ASP A 17 4.10 -19.13 -5.74
N GLN A 18 4.49 -19.10 -7.02
CA GLN A 18 4.69 -17.84 -7.77
C GLN A 18 3.37 -17.11 -8.00
N ARG A 19 2.28 -17.83 -8.27
CA ARG A 19 0.93 -17.23 -8.39
C ARG A 19 0.47 -16.64 -7.06
N THR A 20 0.69 -17.36 -5.97
CA THR A 20 0.40 -16.88 -4.60
C THR A 20 1.21 -15.62 -4.28
N LEU A 21 2.50 -15.64 -4.60
CA LEU A 21 3.38 -14.49 -4.38
C LEU A 21 2.98 -13.29 -5.26
N PHE A 22 2.55 -13.53 -6.50
CA PHE A 22 2.04 -12.49 -7.38
C PHE A 22 0.77 -11.83 -6.81
N ARG A 23 -0.15 -12.64 -6.24
CA ARG A 23 -1.32 -12.11 -5.52
C ARG A 23 -0.88 -11.18 -4.38
N TYR A 24 0.08 -11.61 -3.56
CA TYR A 24 0.61 -10.78 -2.46
C TYR A 24 1.18 -9.45 -2.96
N PHE A 25 1.84 -9.47 -4.11
CA PHE A 25 2.33 -8.25 -4.74
C PHE A 25 1.20 -7.33 -5.21
N CYS A 26 0.13 -7.86 -5.81
CA CYS A 26 -1.05 -7.06 -6.17
C CYS A 26 -1.71 -6.44 -4.94
N GLU A 27 -1.82 -7.17 -3.82
CA GLU A 27 -2.30 -6.64 -2.55
C GLU A 27 -1.38 -5.51 -2.03
N ALA A 28 -0.05 -5.70 -2.16
CA ALA A 28 0.95 -4.72 -1.77
C ALA A 28 0.90 -3.43 -2.59
N ILE A 29 0.63 -3.49 -3.89
CA ILE A 29 0.39 -2.30 -4.72
C ILE A 29 -0.71 -1.45 -4.07
N LEU A 30 -1.86 -2.05 -3.79
CA LEU A 30 -3.00 -1.32 -3.24
C LEU A 30 -2.73 -0.77 -1.82
N VAL A 31 -2.12 -1.56 -0.94
CA VAL A 31 -1.89 -1.14 0.45
C VAL A 31 -0.74 -0.14 0.57
N LEU A 32 0.36 -0.33 -0.15
CA LEU A 32 1.61 0.40 0.07
C LEU A 32 1.75 1.60 -0.86
N ARG A 33 1.42 1.41 -2.15
CA ARG A 33 1.56 2.47 -3.16
C ARG A 33 0.35 3.39 -3.19
N TYR A 34 -0.84 2.81 -3.00
CA TYR A 34 -2.10 3.56 -2.96
C TYR A 34 -2.67 3.73 -1.54
N PHE A 35 -1.88 3.39 -0.52
CA PHE A 35 -2.15 3.64 0.90
C PHE A 35 -3.48 3.09 1.43
N GLN A 36 -4.03 2.07 0.77
CA GLN A 36 -5.32 1.53 1.13
C GLN A 36 -5.29 0.76 2.44
N ARG A 37 -6.44 0.74 3.11
CA ARG A 37 -6.60 -0.07 4.33
C ARG A 37 -6.63 -1.55 3.93
N PRO A 38 -5.93 -2.44 4.65
CA PRO A 38 -6.05 -3.88 4.44
C PRO A 38 -7.50 -4.37 4.41
N GLU A 39 -8.38 -3.76 5.21
CA GLU A 39 -9.82 -4.05 5.24
C GLU A 39 -10.53 -3.65 3.94
N ALA A 40 -10.13 -2.54 3.31
CA ALA A 40 -10.68 -2.11 2.02
C ALA A 40 -10.20 -3.03 0.89
N VAL A 41 -8.92 -3.45 0.92
CA VAL A 41 -8.36 -4.41 -0.04
C VAL A 41 -9.01 -5.79 0.10
N LYS A 42 -9.28 -6.24 1.33
CA LYS A 42 -10.08 -7.43 1.60
C LYS A 42 -11.53 -7.26 1.14
N ALA A 43 -12.07 -6.04 1.24
CA ALA A 43 -13.44 -5.77 0.84
C ALA A 43 -13.64 -5.67 -0.69
N PHE A 44 -12.56 -5.42 -1.43
CA PHE A 44 -12.56 -5.21 -2.87
C PHE A 44 -13.21 -6.36 -3.64
N LYS A 45 -14.19 -6.03 -4.49
CA LYS A 45 -14.96 -7.02 -5.27
C LYS A 45 -14.50 -7.11 -6.71
N ALA A 46 -14.76 -8.26 -7.32
CA ALA A 46 -14.60 -8.46 -8.76
C ALA A 46 -15.44 -7.47 -9.58
N SER A 47 -16.66 -7.15 -9.11
CA SER A 47 -17.54 -6.15 -9.74
C SER A 47 -16.90 -4.76 -9.77
N ASP A 48 -16.22 -4.36 -8.69
CA ASP A 48 -15.58 -3.05 -8.59
C ASP A 48 -14.45 -2.93 -9.63
N TRP A 49 -13.72 -4.03 -9.86
CA TRP A 49 -12.70 -4.10 -10.90
C TRP A 49 -13.27 -4.07 -12.32
N ILE A 50 -14.39 -4.76 -12.56
CA ILE A 50 -15.04 -4.78 -13.88
C ILE A 50 -15.59 -3.38 -14.22
N ASN A 51 -16.10 -2.65 -13.22
CA ASN A 51 -16.68 -1.31 -13.38
C ASN A 51 -15.63 -0.18 -13.35
N LYS A 52 -14.33 -0.50 -13.44
CA LYS A 52 -13.26 0.50 -13.47
C LYS A 52 -13.39 1.40 -14.71
N ARG A 53 -13.04 2.67 -14.56
CA ARG A 53 -13.10 3.67 -15.63
C ARG A 53 -11.70 4.12 -16.00
N ASN A 54 -11.40 4.20 -17.28
CA ASN A 54 -10.20 4.89 -17.76
C ASN A 54 -10.53 6.37 -17.93
N VAL A 55 -9.87 7.23 -17.16
CA VAL A 55 -9.98 8.68 -17.24
C VAL A 55 -8.56 9.23 -17.31
N ASP A 56 -8.24 9.92 -18.41
CA ASP A 56 -6.94 10.57 -18.64
C ASP A 56 -5.72 9.63 -18.47
N GLY A 57 -5.82 8.39 -18.96
CA GLY A 57 -4.74 7.41 -18.85
C GLY A 57 -4.54 6.86 -17.43
N ARG A 58 -5.50 7.08 -16.53
CA ARG A 58 -5.54 6.50 -15.19
C ARG A 58 -6.78 5.64 -15.02
N ILE A 59 -6.59 4.54 -14.29
CA ILE A 59 -7.66 3.60 -14.00
C ILE A 59 -8.29 3.97 -12.66
N HIS A 60 -9.48 4.55 -12.76
CA HIS A 60 -10.28 4.98 -11.62
C HIS A 60 -11.23 3.89 -11.18
N MET A 61 -11.25 3.61 -9.89
CA MET A 61 -12.11 2.60 -9.28
C MET A 61 -12.67 3.13 -7.98
N GLU A 62 -13.88 2.69 -7.63
CA GLU A 62 -14.48 2.95 -6.33
C GLU A 62 -14.78 1.59 -5.68
N VAL A 63 -14.25 1.39 -4.48
CA VAL A 63 -14.54 0.23 -3.65
C VAL A 63 -15.45 0.68 -2.53
N GLN A 64 -16.67 0.15 -2.55
CA GLN A 64 -17.65 0.41 -1.51
C GLN A 64 -17.61 -0.72 -0.48
N SER A 65 -17.29 -0.36 0.75
CA SER A 65 -17.50 -1.20 1.93
C SER A 65 -18.65 -0.66 2.76
N THR A 66 -19.23 -1.50 3.61
CA THR A 66 -20.39 -1.16 4.46
C THR A 66 -20.16 0.03 5.39
N LYS A 67 -18.90 0.41 5.63
CA LYS A 67 -18.53 1.51 6.52
C LYS A 67 -17.77 2.64 5.84
N GLN A 68 -17.16 2.41 4.68
CA GLN A 68 -16.26 3.36 4.01
C GLN A 68 -16.22 3.12 2.51
N SER A 69 -16.20 4.19 1.72
CA SER A 69 -15.81 4.16 0.31
C SER A 69 -14.32 4.47 0.18
N ALA A 70 -13.66 3.81 -0.77
CA ALA A 70 -12.27 4.06 -1.13
C ALA A 70 -12.18 4.27 -2.64
N THR A 71 -11.48 5.32 -3.07
CA THR A 71 -11.24 5.59 -4.50
C THR A 71 -9.79 5.29 -4.84
N PHE A 72 -9.59 4.68 -6.00
CA PHE A 72 -8.29 4.31 -6.56
C PHE A 72 -8.10 5.09 -7.85
N SER A 73 -6.87 5.57 -8.08
CA SER A 73 -6.46 6.19 -9.34
C SER A 73 -5.15 5.55 -9.77
N LEU A 74 -5.24 4.33 -10.31
CA LEU A 74 -4.09 3.51 -10.64
C LEU A 74 -3.42 4.02 -11.92
N THR A 75 -2.09 3.90 -11.99
CA THR A 75 -1.37 3.99 -13.27
C THR A 75 -1.70 2.79 -14.16
N GLU A 76 -1.52 2.91 -15.48
CA GLU A 76 -1.71 1.79 -16.40
C GLU A 76 -0.84 0.57 -16.05
N GLU A 77 0.42 0.77 -15.66
CA GLU A 77 1.33 -0.31 -15.28
C GLU A 77 0.81 -1.11 -14.08
N ASP A 78 0.49 -0.43 -12.97
CA ASP A 78 -0.08 -1.08 -11.79
C ASP A 78 -1.42 -1.75 -12.13
N SER A 79 -2.26 -1.12 -12.95
CA SER A 79 -3.52 -1.72 -13.40
C SER A 79 -3.27 -3.00 -14.19
N ALA A 80 -2.26 -3.04 -15.06
CA ALA A 80 -1.91 -4.22 -15.85
C ALA A 80 -1.51 -5.39 -14.95
N MET A 81 -0.79 -5.14 -13.86
CA MET A 81 -0.45 -6.17 -12.87
C MET A 81 -1.72 -6.77 -12.23
N LEU A 82 -2.69 -5.92 -11.87
CA LEU A 82 -3.96 -6.36 -11.29
C LEU A 82 -4.84 -7.08 -12.33
N ASP A 83 -4.85 -6.64 -13.59
CA ASP A 83 -5.54 -7.33 -14.68
C ASP A 83 -4.92 -8.70 -14.94
N ALA A 84 -3.60 -8.84 -14.90
CA ALA A 84 -2.92 -10.13 -15.06
C ALA A 84 -3.34 -11.11 -13.95
N TYR A 85 -3.42 -10.66 -12.69
CA TYR A 85 -3.96 -11.50 -11.62
C TYR A 85 -5.42 -11.88 -11.90
N PHE A 86 -6.27 -10.90 -12.22
CA PHE A 86 -7.71 -11.10 -12.41
C PHE A 86 -8.03 -12.06 -13.57
N GLN A 87 -7.29 -11.96 -14.67
CA GLN A 87 -7.55 -12.73 -15.88
C GLN A 87 -6.81 -14.06 -15.94
N LYS A 88 -5.61 -14.17 -15.33
CA LYS A 88 -4.73 -15.34 -15.51
C LYS A 88 -4.58 -16.20 -14.26
N ILE A 89 -4.77 -15.63 -13.06
CA ILE A 89 -4.63 -16.38 -11.80
C ILE A 89 -5.98 -16.65 -11.16
N ARG A 90 -6.79 -15.61 -10.94
CA ARG A 90 -8.08 -15.69 -10.24
C ARG A 90 -9.00 -16.79 -10.79
N PRO A 91 -9.15 -17.01 -12.12
CA PRO A 91 -10.04 -18.04 -12.63
C PRO A 91 -9.62 -19.45 -12.18
N GLY A 92 -8.32 -19.71 -12.05
CA GLY A 92 -7.81 -20.98 -11.56
C GLY A 92 -7.96 -21.18 -10.05
N CYS A 93 -8.38 -20.15 -9.31
CA CYS A 93 -8.69 -20.25 -7.88
C CYS A 93 -10.17 -20.55 -7.63
N LEU A 94 -11.06 -20.29 -8.60
CA LEU A 94 -12.50 -20.50 -8.42
C LEU A 94 -12.81 -22.00 -8.29
N GLN A 95 -13.70 -22.34 -7.35
CA GLN A 95 -14.14 -23.72 -7.11
C GLN A 95 -15.67 -23.75 -6.97
N ASP A 96 -16.33 -24.73 -7.60
CA ASP A 96 -17.78 -24.82 -7.61
C ASP A 96 -18.40 -25.03 -6.22
N SER A 97 -17.64 -25.61 -5.29
CA SER A 97 -18.08 -25.92 -3.92
C SER A 97 -17.78 -24.82 -2.90
N VAL A 98 -17.15 -23.72 -3.31
CA VAL A 98 -16.67 -22.66 -2.40
C VAL A 98 -17.23 -21.31 -2.83
N ASP A 99 -17.94 -20.64 -1.92
CA ASP A 99 -18.42 -19.27 -2.15
C ASP A 99 -17.26 -18.26 -2.06
N ASP A 100 -16.97 -17.61 -3.18
CA ASP A 100 -15.94 -16.57 -3.31
C ASP A 100 -16.42 -15.18 -2.83
N GLN A 101 -17.70 -15.06 -2.46
CA GLN A 101 -18.36 -13.83 -1.99
C GLN A 101 -18.20 -12.66 -2.97
N GLY A 102 -17.95 -12.93 -4.26
CA GLY A 102 -17.61 -11.92 -5.27
C GLY A 102 -16.33 -11.14 -4.99
N ARG A 103 -15.42 -11.65 -4.14
CA ARG A 103 -14.19 -10.96 -3.73
C ARG A 103 -13.15 -10.98 -4.84
N PHE A 104 -12.39 -9.91 -4.96
CA PHE A 104 -11.35 -9.80 -5.98
C PHE A 104 -10.19 -10.75 -5.68
N PHE A 105 -9.67 -10.72 -4.45
CA PHE A 105 -8.55 -11.54 -4.01
C PHE A 105 -9.02 -12.86 -3.39
N LEU A 106 -8.60 -13.98 -3.99
CA LEU A 106 -8.92 -15.34 -3.57
C LEU A 106 -7.64 -16.09 -3.18
N SER A 107 -7.76 -16.94 -2.16
CA SER A 107 -6.79 -17.99 -1.84
C SER A 107 -6.73 -19.03 -2.95
N LYS A 108 -5.70 -19.90 -2.94
CA LYS A 108 -5.62 -20.99 -3.91
C LYS A 108 -6.77 -22.01 -3.78
N GLN A 109 -7.41 -22.04 -2.61
CA GLN A 109 -8.59 -22.85 -2.32
C GLN A 109 -9.92 -22.16 -2.69
N GLY A 110 -9.88 -21.02 -3.38
CA GLY A 110 -11.08 -20.28 -3.80
C GLY A 110 -11.74 -19.43 -2.71
N LEU A 111 -11.33 -19.58 -1.45
CA LEU A 111 -11.83 -18.74 -0.36
C LEU A 111 -11.33 -17.29 -0.48
N PRO A 112 -12.14 -16.28 -0.13
CA PRO A 112 -11.69 -14.91 0.04
C PRO A 112 -10.43 -14.77 0.90
N VAL A 113 -9.53 -13.86 0.52
CA VAL A 113 -8.34 -13.59 1.34
C VAL A 113 -8.75 -13.07 2.73
N GLY A 114 -8.30 -13.79 3.76
CA GLY A 114 -8.67 -13.52 5.14
C GLY A 114 -7.83 -12.42 5.82
N ASN A 115 -6.54 -12.31 5.47
CA ASN A 115 -5.57 -11.49 6.19
C ASN A 115 -4.46 -10.91 5.29
N VAL A 116 -4.77 -9.80 4.64
CA VAL A 116 -3.85 -9.02 3.79
C VAL A 116 -2.56 -8.62 4.53
N THR A 117 -2.63 -8.29 5.82
CA THR A 117 -1.44 -7.91 6.60
C THR A 117 -0.44 -9.06 6.74
N SER A 118 -0.93 -10.29 6.90
CA SER A 118 -0.07 -11.48 6.95
C SER A 118 0.56 -11.76 5.59
N ASP A 119 -0.17 -11.51 4.51
CA ASP A 119 0.30 -11.69 3.14
C ASP A 119 1.41 -10.68 2.80
N LEU A 120 1.28 -9.42 3.21
CA LEU A 120 2.36 -8.42 3.11
C LEU A 120 3.60 -8.81 3.92
N ARG A 121 3.41 -9.36 5.14
CA ARG A 121 4.53 -9.85 5.95
C ARG A 121 5.27 -10.98 5.22
N ARG A 122 4.54 -11.96 4.66
CA ARG A 122 5.12 -13.07 3.88
C ARG A 122 5.84 -12.55 2.64
N LEU A 123 5.29 -11.54 1.97
CA LEU A 123 5.94 -10.88 0.84
C LEU A 123 7.26 -10.23 1.26
N HIS A 124 7.30 -9.50 2.37
CA HIS A 124 8.55 -8.90 2.88
C HIS A 124 9.58 -9.96 3.26
N GLU A 125 9.15 -11.05 3.90
CA GLU A 125 10.03 -12.16 4.27
C GLU A 125 10.64 -12.82 3.03
N GLN A 126 9.86 -13.01 1.95
CA GLN A 126 10.34 -13.61 0.71
C GLN A 126 11.39 -12.75 -0.03
N TYR A 127 11.32 -11.42 0.11
CA TYR A 127 12.20 -10.47 -0.57
C TYR A 127 13.21 -9.80 0.35
N GLU A 128 13.32 -10.26 1.60
CA GLU A 128 14.19 -9.69 2.64
C GLU A 128 14.00 -8.16 2.84
N LEU A 129 12.77 -7.68 2.61
CA LEU A 129 12.46 -6.26 2.71
C LEU A 129 12.26 -5.84 4.17
N PRO A 130 12.62 -4.60 4.54
CA PRO A 130 12.31 -4.06 5.87
C PRO A 130 10.80 -4.13 6.15
N LYS A 131 10.42 -4.64 7.32
CA LYS A 131 9.01 -4.77 7.71
C LYS A 131 8.42 -3.39 7.99
N PHE A 132 7.57 -2.87 7.10
CA PHE A 132 6.78 -1.65 7.35
C PHE A 132 5.28 -1.97 7.48
N SER A 133 4.59 -1.31 8.41
CA SER A 133 3.15 -1.48 8.60
C SER A 133 2.35 -0.49 7.73
N SER A 134 1.15 -0.88 7.32
CA SER A 134 0.24 0.02 6.58
C SER A 134 -0.08 1.31 7.36
N GLN A 135 -0.03 1.25 8.70
CA GLN A 135 -0.21 2.42 9.55
C GLN A 135 1.01 3.35 9.54
N GLN A 136 2.23 2.81 9.47
CA GLN A 136 3.46 3.59 9.30
C GLN A 136 3.47 4.30 7.94
N ALA A 137 3.09 3.60 6.87
CA ALA A 137 2.97 4.18 5.52
C ALA A 137 1.93 5.33 5.47
N ARG A 138 0.73 5.11 6.04
CA ARG A 138 -0.30 6.16 6.10
C ARG A 138 0.10 7.36 6.95
N ARG A 139 0.77 7.13 8.09
CA ARG A 139 1.25 8.23 8.95
C ARG A 139 2.27 9.10 8.23
N ALA A 140 3.20 8.51 7.47
CA ALA A 140 4.17 9.26 6.68
C ALA A 140 3.50 10.18 5.63
N GLN A 141 2.39 9.73 5.02
CA GLN A 141 1.62 10.54 4.06
C GLN A 141 0.84 11.67 4.74
N SER A 142 0.18 11.41 5.88
CA SER A 142 -0.54 12.45 6.63
C SER A 142 0.40 13.56 7.11
N THR A 143 1.64 13.23 7.46
CA THR A 143 2.65 14.24 7.84
C THR A 143 3.09 15.09 6.64
N MET A 144 3.16 14.52 5.44
CA MET A 144 3.47 15.28 4.21
C MET A 144 2.32 16.18 3.75
N ALA A 145 1.06 15.78 3.96
CA ALA A 145 -0.11 16.57 3.57
C ALA A 145 -0.42 17.74 4.51
N CYS A 146 0.22 17.82 5.69
CA CYS A 146 -0.07 18.83 6.71
C CYS A 146 0.98 19.96 6.76
N SER A 147 1.96 19.99 5.85
CA SER A 147 3.02 21.01 5.82
C SER A 147 2.77 22.17 4.85
N SER A 148 1.54 22.36 4.38
CA SER A 148 1.17 23.56 3.60
C SER A 148 0.02 24.29 4.26
N SER A 149 0.33 25.34 5.02
CA SER A 149 -0.49 26.53 5.24
C SER A 149 0.34 27.57 6.00
N ASP A 150 0.77 28.63 5.29
CA ASP A 150 1.25 29.88 5.88
C ASP A 150 0.02 30.74 6.30
N GLU A 151 -0.03 31.08 7.61
CA GLU A 151 -0.61 32.22 8.38
C GLU A 151 -1.84 33.07 7.89
N PRO A 152 -2.56 33.86 8.74
CA PRO A 152 -2.34 34.20 10.16
C PRO A 152 -3.56 34.04 11.10
N ALA A 153 -3.30 34.31 12.38
CA ALA A 153 -4.16 34.22 13.55
C ALA A 153 -5.50 35.01 13.50
N ASP A 154 -6.58 34.35 13.95
CA ASP A 154 -7.65 35.00 14.72
C ASP A 154 -8.23 34.03 15.77
N GLY A 155 -8.46 34.56 16.97
CA GLY A 155 -8.65 33.81 18.19
C GLY A 155 -10.07 33.31 18.40
N ARG A 156 -10.23 32.00 18.65
CA ARG A 156 -11.28 31.52 19.55
C ARG A 156 -10.89 30.24 20.29
N ARG A 157 -11.08 30.31 21.61
CA ARG A 157 -10.62 29.37 22.64
C ARG A 157 -11.20 27.97 22.43
N VAL A 158 -10.34 26.94 22.42
CA VAL A 158 -10.71 25.55 22.67
C VAL A 158 -9.85 24.97 23.79
N ARG A 159 -10.51 24.27 24.72
CA ARG A 159 -9.97 23.64 25.93
C ARG A 159 -8.70 22.82 25.65
N LYS A 160 -7.62 23.16 26.35
CA LYS A 160 -6.40 22.35 26.49
C LYS A 160 -6.74 20.99 27.13
N GLN A 161 -6.62 19.91 26.38
CA GLN A 161 -6.22 18.63 26.97
C GLN A 161 -4.70 18.48 26.80
N LYS A 162 -4.00 18.62 27.93
CA LYS A 162 -2.56 18.47 28.05
C LYS A 162 -2.27 16.96 28.10
N ARG A 163 -1.82 16.35 27.01
CA ARG A 163 -1.18 15.02 27.04
C ARG A 163 0.33 15.22 26.95
N GLY A 164 1.05 14.64 27.91
CA GLY A 164 2.48 14.82 28.12
C GLY A 164 3.32 14.31 26.95
N ARG A 165 4.42 15.01 26.68
CA ARG A 165 5.44 14.67 25.68
C ARG A 165 6.13 13.36 26.07
N GLY A 166 5.94 12.32 25.27
CA GLY A 166 6.65 11.05 25.40
C GLY A 166 7.84 10.96 24.44
N ALA A 167 8.72 9.98 24.65
CA ALA A 167 9.90 9.73 23.82
C ALA A 167 9.60 9.55 22.31
N ALA A 168 8.39 9.11 21.97
CA ALA A 168 7.93 9.00 20.58
C ALA A 168 7.80 10.36 19.87
N ASP A 169 7.34 11.41 20.58
CA ASP A 169 7.23 12.77 20.03
C ASP A 169 8.61 13.40 19.78
N GLN A 170 9.64 12.93 20.49
CA GLN A 170 11.00 13.40 20.34
C GLN A 170 11.66 12.76 19.12
N TYR A 171 11.47 11.45 18.95
CA TYR A 171 11.91 10.70 17.77
C TYR A 171 11.31 11.23 16.45
N ASP A 172 10.03 11.63 16.47
CA ASP A 172 9.36 12.20 15.30
C ASP A 172 9.87 13.61 14.93
N ARG A 173 10.25 14.44 15.91
CA ARG A 173 10.90 15.73 15.63
C ARG A 173 12.30 15.54 15.07
N ASP A 174 13.06 14.61 15.62
CA ASP A 174 14.43 14.35 15.19
C ASP A 174 14.46 13.80 13.77
N PHE A 175 13.47 12.98 13.39
CA PHE A 175 13.32 12.50 12.01
C PHE A 175 12.80 13.58 11.05
N GLY A 176 11.86 14.41 11.48
CA GLY A 176 11.40 15.56 10.69
C GLY A 176 12.54 16.55 10.40
N ALA A 177 13.36 16.86 11.41
CA ALA A 177 14.55 17.68 11.27
C ALA A 177 15.60 17.04 10.33
N PHE A 178 15.74 15.72 10.38
CA PHE A 178 16.63 14.98 9.48
C PHE A 178 16.20 15.10 8.01
N LEU A 179 14.91 15.00 7.71
CA LEU A 179 14.40 15.14 6.33
C LEU A 179 14.52 16.57 5.79
N LEU A 180 14.38 17.58 6.66
CA LEU A 180 14.66 18.98 6.28
C LEU A 180 16.14 19.20 5.95
N GLN A 181 17.04 18.48 6.65
CA GLN A 181 18.48 18.63 6.46
C GLN A 181 19.03 17.76 5.31
N PHE A 182 18.34 16.67 4.98
CA PHE A 182 18.67 15.76 3.88
C PHE A 182 17.41 15.40 3.07
N PRO A 183 16.90 16.35 2.26
CA PRO A 183 15.71 16.11 1.46
C PRO A 183 15.99 15.04 0.41
N ALA A 184 15.20 13.97 0.42
CA ALA A 184 15.32 12.85 -0.52
C ALA A 184 14.77 13.25 -1.89
N THR A 185 15.51 14.07 -2.63
CA THR A 185 15.24 14.40 -4.02
C THR A 185 16.05 13.50 -4.96
N ALA A 186 15.59 13.34 -6.20
CA ALA A 186 16.19 12.45 -7.19
C ALA A 186 17.67 12.75 -7.52
N SER A 187 18.19 13.91 -7.14
CA SER A 187 19.58 14.33 -7.31
C SER A 187 20.41 14.32 -6.03
N SER A 188 19.82 13.98 -4.88
CA SER A 188 20.51 14.00 -3.59
C SER A 188 21.27 12.70 -3.32
N SER A 189 22.55 12.79 -2.99
CA SER A 189 23.35 11.63 -2.57
C SER A 189 23.05 11.30 -1.10
N PRO A 190 22.88 10.01 -0.74
CA PRO A 190 22.50 9.61 0.62
C PRO A 190 23.56 10.04 1.66
N PRO A 191 23.14 10.49 2.86
CA PRO A 191 24.07 10.99 3.86
C PRO A 191 24.99 9.89 4.43
N THR A 192 26.28 10.19 4.46
CA THR A 192 27.31 9.31 5.01
C THR A 192 27.10 9.04 6.50
N LYS A 193 27.58 7.89 6.99
CA LYS A 193 27.40 7.42 8.39
C LYS A 193 27.82 8.49 9.42
N LYS A 194 28.91 9.22 9.17
CA LYS A 194 29.36 10.34 10.03
C LYS A 194 28.39 11.52 10.10
N LYS A 195 27.64 11.79 9.01
CA LYS A 195 26.64 12.87 8.98
C LYS A 195 25.36 12.49 9.73
N ARG A 196 24.96 11.21 9.67
CA ARG A 196 23.80 10.68 10.41
C ARG A 196 23.99 10.74 11.93
N ILE A 197 25.16 10.32 12.43
CA ILE A 197 25.48 10.32 13.86
C ILE A 197 25.52 11.74 14.44
N ARG A 198 25.98 12.73 13.66
CA ARG A 198 26.01 14.14 14.09
C ARG A 198 24.61 14.74 14.28
N CYS A 199 23.61 14.23 13.56
CA CYS A 199 22.23 14.70 13.61
C CYS A 199 21.36 13.88 14.58
N GLY A 200 21.96 13.13 15.52
CA GLY A 200 21.22 12.42 16.57
C GLY A 200 20.55 11.12 16.13
N VAL A 201 20.69 10.72 14.85
CA VAL A 201 20.12 9.47 14.33
C VAL A 201 21.18 8.37 14.41
N SER A 202 21.13 7.56 15.46
CA SER A 202 21.90 6.31 15.56
C SER A 202 20.96 5.14 15.26
N ILE A 203 21.27 4.38 14.19
CA ILE A 203 20.65 3.08 13.89
C ILE A 203 21.42 2.01 14.67
#